data_AF-A0A4V3NA60-F1
#
_entry.id   AF-A0A4V3NA60-F1
#
_cell.length_a   1.000
_cell.length_b   1.000
_cell.length_c   1.000
_cell.angle_alpha   90.00
_cell.angle_beta   90.00
_cell.angle_gamma   90.00
#
_symmetry.space_group_name_H-M   'P 1'
#
loop_
_entity.id
_entity.type
_entity.pdbx_description
1 polymer ?
#
loop_
_entity_poly.entity_id
_entity_poly.type
_entity_poly.pdbx_seq_one_letter_code
_entity_poly.pdbx_strand_id
1 'polypeptide(L)'
;MSNCRGYLKDVDGVKRMRLVKPGYDANDENVPGNKVIFDSKDLGVMTILEVGEYHWTNVKDSGGLVRVRSWDYGFVPLCVFQWQINTQPYWSNHAVGEEAGADQLVKVALDGIYVSMIWSYFTVYPNIGLRWQAFRMPAI
;
A
#
# COMPACT_ATOMS: atom_id res chain seq x y z
N MET A 1 39.42 8.70 -10.89
CA MET A 1 38.94 8.50 -9.51
C MET A 1 38.30 7.13 -9.45
N SER A 2 38.51 6.35 -8.39
CA SER A 2 37.89 5.03 -8.25
C SER A 2 36.45 5.21 -7.76
N ASN A 3 35.47 4.74 -8.53
CA ASN A 3 34.06 4.85 -8.13
C ASN A 3 33.78 3.89 -6.98
N CYS A 4 33.27 4.43 -5.87
CA CYS A 4 32.86 3.61 -4.72
C CYS A 4 31.51 2.95 -5.03
N ARG A 5 31.47 1.62 -5.16
CA ARG A 5 30.20 0.92 -5.49
C ARG A 5 29.28 0.73 -4.29
N GLY A 6 29.78 0.99 -3.09
CA GLY A 6 29.00 0.86 -1.87
C GLY A 6 29.73 1.29 -0.62
N TYR A 7 28.98 1.71 0.39
CA TYR A 7 29.53 2.11 1.69
C TYR A 7 28.66 1.65 2.85
N LEU A 8 29.29 1.60 4.04
CA LEU A 8 28.65 1.66 5.35
C LEU A 8 29.34 2.79 6.12
N LYS A 9 28.65 3.91 6.37
CA LYS A 9 29.24 5.08 7.03
C LYS A 9 28.21 5.83 7.85
N ASP A 10 28.68 6.70 8.74
CA ASP A 10 27.79 7.62 9.46
C ASP A 10 27.40 8.78 8.53
N VAL A 11 26.09 9.01 8.39
CA VAL A 11 25.51 10.13 7.64
C VAL A 11 24.40 10.72 8.51
N ASP A 12 24.44 12.03 8.77
CA ASP A 12 23.44 12.71 9.62
C ASP A 12 23.25 12.08 11.02
N GLY A 13 24.31 11.49 11.59
CA GLY A 13 24.26 10.86 12.92
C GLY A 13 23.70 9.44 12.95
N VAL A 14 23.39 8.83 11.80
CA VAL A 14 22.95 7.43 11.69
C VAL A 14 23.85 6.60 10.77
N LYS A 15 23.96 5.30 11.04
CA LYS A 15 24.64 4.36 10.13
C LYS A 15 23.81 4.23 8.85
N ARG A 16 24.38 4.62 7.72
CA ARG A 16 23.79 4.45 6.40
C ARG A 16 24.62 3.45 5.59
N MET A 17 23.92 2.51 4.98
CA MET A 17 24.46 1.59 3.99
C MET A 17 23.85 1.88 2.62
N ARG A 18 24.68 2.00 1.59
CA ARG A 18 24.25 2.28 0.22
C ARG A 18 25.06 1.46 -0.78
N LEU A 19 24.41 0.93 -1.81
CA LEU A 19 24.98 0.14 -2.90
C LEU A 19 24.43 0.64 -4.25
N VAL A 20 25.27 0.77 -5.28
CA VAL A 20 24.86 1.23 -6.62
C VAL A 20 25.33 0.28 -7.73
N LYS A 21 24.70 0.36 -8.91
CA LYS A 21 25.07 -0.42 -10.10
C LYS A 21 26.50 -0.07 -10.59
N PRO A 22 27.20 -0.99 -11.30
CA PRO A 22 28.49 -0.67 -11.91
C PRO A 22 28.43 0.57 -12.80
N GLY A 23 29.46 1.42 -12.72
CA GLY A 23 29.54 2.69 -13.45
C GLY A 23 29.07 3.91 -12.66
N TYR A 24 28.42 3.71 -11.51
CA TYR A 24 27.97 4.79 -10.60
C TYR A 24 28.81 4.83 -9.32
N ASP A 25 28.78 5.96 -8.61
CA ASP A 25 29.43 6.16 -7.30
C ASP A 25 28.38 6.28 -6.20
N ALA A 26 28.43 5.41 -5.19
CA ALA A 26 27.52 5.41 -4.06
C ALA A 26 27.62 6.69 -3.21
N ASN A 27 28.74 7.42 -3.25
CA ASN A 27 28.88 8.72 -2.57
C ASN A 27 28.21 9.88 -3.32
N ASP A 28 27.85 9.70 -4.59
CA ASP A 28 27.09 10.70 -5.33
C ASP A 28 25.60 10.57 -4.98
N GLU A 29 25.09 11.51 -4.20
CA GLU A 29 23.69 11.54 -3.78
C GLU A 29 22.73 11.81 -4.95
N ASN A 30 23.23 12.27 -6.10
CA ASN A 30 22.43 12.52 -7.30
C ASN A 30 22.27 11.29 -8.21
N VAL A 31 22.83 10.14 -7.84
CA VAL A 31 22.62 8.89 -8.59
C VAL A 31 21.12 8.60 -8.67
N PRO A 32 20.53 8.44 -9.88
CA PRO A 32 19.12 8.15 -10.03
C PRO A 32 18.70 6.88 -9.28
N GLY A 33 17.52 6.88 -8.64
CA GLY A 33 17.06 5.77 -7.79
C GLY A 33 17.06 4.40 -8.48
N ASN A 34 16.75 4.33 -9.77
CA ASN A 34 16.80 3.08 -10.55
C ASN A 34 18.22 2.52 -10.79
N LYS A 35 19.26 3.26 -10.39
CA LYS A 35 20.68 2.87 -10.40
C LYS A 35 21.23 2.57 -9.00
N VAL A 36 20.44 2.84 -7.95
CA VAL A 36 20.68 2.44 -6.57
C VAL A 36 20.15 1.01 -6.40
N ILE A 37 21.00 0.11 -5.90
CA ILE A 37 20.63 -1.28 -5.62
C ILE A 37 20.01 -1.38 -4.23
N PHE A 38 20.56 -0.64 -3.28
CA PHE A 38 20.11 -0.58 -1.90
C PHE A 38 20.53 0.75 -1.30
N ASP A 39 19.66 1.35 -0.50
CA ASP A 39 19.99 2.50 0.32
C ASP A 39 19.14 2.47 1.57
N SER A 40 19.78 2.37 2.72
CA SER A 40 19.09 2.34 4.02
C SER A 40 18.38 3.67 4.35
N LYS A 41 18.68 4.76 3.64
CA LYS A 41 17.97 6.05 3.75
C LYS A 41 16.80 6.15 2.78
N ASP A 42 16.77 5.34 1.73
CA ASP A 42 15.73 5.39 0.73
C ASP A 42 14.51 4.57 1.18
N LEU A 43 13.31 5.08 0.86
CA LEU A 43 11.99 4.53 1.17
C LEU A 43 11.75 3.13 0.55
N GLY A 44 12.73 2.61 -0.19
CA GLY A 44 12.67 1.41 -1.03
C GLY A 44 12.60 0.07 -0.31
N VAL A 45 12.53 0.03 1.01
CA VAL A 45 12.17 -1.19 1.78
C VAL A 45 10.75 -1.07 2.32
N MET A 46 9.79 -0.77 1.43
CA MET A 46 8.37 -1.04 1.67
C MET A 46 8.24 -2.52 2.06
N THR A 47 8.23 -2.78 3.37
CA THR A 47 8.11 -4.13 3.89
C THR A 47 6.62 -4.42 3.94
N ILE A 48 6.19 -5.46 3.23
CA ILE A 48 4.81 -5.96 3.34
C ILE A 48 4.61 -6.43 4.78
N LEU A 49 3.68 -5.78 5.48
CA LEU A 49 3.26 -6.14 6.83
C LEU A 49 2.26 -7.29 6.78
N GLU A 50 1.26 -7.15 5.91
CA GLU A 50 0.25 -8.17 5.67
C GLU A 50 -0.38 -8.03 4.29
N VAL A 51 -0.97 -9.13 3.83
CA VAL A 51 -1.88 -9.19 2.69
C VAL A 51 -3.17 -9.81 3.20
N GLY A 52 -4.31 -9.25 2.84
CA GLY A 52 -5.60 -9.77 3.28
C GLY A 52 -6.71 -9.52 2.30
N GLU A 53 -7.83 -10.19 2.55
CA GLU A 53 -9.03 -10.13 1.73
C GLU A 53 -10.27 -10.05 2.63
N TYR A 54 -11.30 -9.36 2.14
CA TYR A 54 -12.60 -9.27 2.76
C TYR A 54 -13.66 -9.39 1.67
N HIS A 55 -14.70 -10.19 1.93
CA HIS A 55 -15.76 -10.43 0.97
C HIS A 55 -17.11 -10.02 1.55
N TRP A 56 -17.88 -9.30 0.73
CA TRP A 56 -19.30 -9.10 0.94
C TRP A 56 -20.08 -9.98 -0.03
N THR A 57 -21.15 -10.61 0.48
CA THR A 57 -21.97 -11.58 -0.26
C THR A 57 -23.42 -11.13 -0.21
N ASN A 58 -24.04 -10.92 -1.38
CA ASN A 58 -25.45 -10.54 -1.51
C ASN A 58 -25.86 -9.29 -0.72
N VAL A 59 -25.02 -8.26 -0.69
CA VAL A 59 -25.31 -7.00 0.03
C VAL A 59 -25.48 -5.82 -0.92
N LYS A 60 -26.39 -4.91 -0.54
CA LYS A 60 -26.60 -3.63 -1.22
C LYS A 60 -25.58 -2.58 -0.80
N ASP A 61 -25.12 -2.62 0.43
CA ASP A 61 -24.15 -1.69 1.00
C ASP A 61 -23.36 -2.40 2.10
N SER A 62 -22.31 -1.75 2.59
CA SER A 62 -21.50 -2.27 3.69
C SER A 62 -22.18 -2.18 5.06
N GLY A 63 -23.35 -1.55 5.18
CA GLY A 63 -24.00 -1.21 6.46
C GLY A 63 -23.45 0.06 7.11
N GLY A 64 -22.93 1.00 6.32
CA GLY A 64 -22.19 2.18 6.79
C GLY A 64 -20.68 1.90 6.92
N LEU A 65 -19.99 2.64 7.79
CA LEU A 65 -18.55 2.51 7.99
C LEU A 65 -18.21 1.25 8.81
N VAL A 66 -17.77 0.19 8.14
CA VAL A 66 -17.44 -1.10 8.74
C VAL A 66 -15.93 -1.32 8.78
N ARG A 67 -15.43 -1.83 9.91
CA ARG A 67 -14.03 -2.24 10.03
C ARG A 67 -13.83 -3.63 9.41
N VAL A 68 -13.21 -3.68 8.25
CA VAL A 68 -12.95 -4.94 7.51
C VAL A 68 -11.66 -5.64 7.95
N ARG A 69 -10.75 -4.88 8.57
CA ARG A 69 -9.50 -5.40 9.13
C ARG A 69 -9.11 -4.59 10.36
N SER A 70 -8.64 -5.27 11.41
CA SER A 70 -8.06 -4.65 12.61
C SER A 70 -6.57 -4.97 12.73
N TRP A 71 -5.78 -4.04 13.25
CA TRP A 71 -4.35 -4.23 13.54
C TRP A 71 -3.88 -3.39 14.72
N ASP A 72 -2.65 -3.61 15.17
CA ASP A 72 -1.93 -2.80 16.15
C ASP A 72 -0.44 -2.71 15.78
N TYR A 73 -0.14 -1.92 14.76
CA TYR A 73 1.25 -1.72 14.30
C TYR A 73 1.97 -0.57 15.03
N GLY A 74 1.24 0.22 15.81
CA GLY A 74 1.74 1.46 16.41
C GLY A 74 1.91 2.62 15.41
N PHE A 75 1.49 2.47 14.15
CA PHE A 75 1.48 3.50 13.10
C PHE A 75 0.41 3.20 12.05
N VAL A 76 0.07 4.20 11.22
CA VAL A 76 -0.85 4.02 10.08
C VAL A 76 -0.02 3.51 8.88
N PRO A 77 -0.24 2.27 8.40
CA PRO A 77 0.51 1.74 7.25
C PRO A 77 0.05 2.39 5.94
N LEU A 78 0.90 2.32 4.91
CA LEU A 78 0.43 2.56 3.54
C LEU A 78 -0.30 1.32 3.06
N CYS A 79 -1.49 1.47 2.45
CA CYS A 79 -2.23 0.35 1.88
C CYS A 79 -2.48 0.54 0.38
N VAL A 80 -2.35 -0.54 -0.37
CA VAL A 80 -2.83 -0.66 -1.76
C VAL A 80 -4.03 -1.59 -1.75
N PHE A 81 -5.08 -1.21 -2.47
CA PHE A 81 -6.35 -1.93 -2.53
C PHE A 81 -6.67 -2.40 -3.94
N GLN A 82 -7.27 -3.58 -4.04
CA GLN A 82 -7.82 -4.14 -5.26
C GLN A 82 -9.23 -4.65 -4.99
N TRP A 83 -10.08 -4.58 -6.00
CA TRP A 83 -11.48 -4.99 -5.94
C TRP A 83 -11.75 -6.11 -6.94
N GLN A 84 -12.67 -6.98 -6.58
CA GLN A 84 -13.23 -7.99 -7.45
C GLN A 84 -14.75 -7.98 -7.33
N ILE A 85 -15.43 -8.06 -8.47
CA ILE A 85 -16.85 -8.37 -8.55
C ILE A 85 -16.93 -9.78 -9.09
N ASN A 86 -17.82 -10.64 -8.60
CA ASN A 86 -17.97 -12.02 -9.10
C ASN A 86 -18.21 -12.14 -10.62
N THR A 87 -18.63 -11.07 -11.30
CA THR A 87 -18.74 -11.00 -12.76
C THR A 87 -17.38 -10.86 -13.47
N GLN A 88 -16.29 -10.67 -12.73
CA GLN A 88 -14.93 -10.48 -13.24
C GLN A 88 -13.96 -11.49 -12.62
N PRO A 89 -13.18 -12.23 -13.44
CA PRO A 89 -12.28 -13.26 -12.94
C PRO A 89 -10.94 -12.72 -12.40
N TYR A 90 -10.78 -11.40 -12.28
CA TYR A 90 -9.51 -10.77 -11.89
C TYR A 90 -9.71 -9.66 -10.86
N TRP A 91 -8.67 -9.43 -10.05
CA TRP A 91 -8.56 -8.29 -9.14
C TRP A 91 -8.16 -7.05 -9.93
N SER A 92 -8.89 -5.95 -9.74
CA SER A 92 -8.61 -4.69 -10.43
C SER A 92 -8.52 -3.54 -9.45
N ASN A 93 -7.76 -2.49 -9.80
CA ASN A 93 -7.69 -1.26 -8.98
C ASN A 93 -8.88 -0.33 -9.22
N HIS A 94 -9.90 -0.78 -9.98
CA HIS A 94 -11.08 0.03 -10.27
C HIS A 94 -11.97 0.01 -9.02
N ALA A 95 -12.22 1.19 -8.47
CA ALA A 95 -13.22 1.36 -7.43
C ALA A 95 -14.59 0.98 -8.00
N VAL A 96 -15.25 -0.01 -7.40
CA VAL A 96 -16.62 -0.37 -7.73
C VAL A 96 -17.53 0.50 -6.87
N GLY A 97 -17.72 1.75 -7.29
CA GLY A 97 -18.53 2.68 -6.51
C GLY A 97 -18.98 3.83 -7.36
N GLU A 98 -20.27 3.90 -7.63
CA GLU A 98 -20.91 5.13 -8.05
C GLU A 98 -22.25 5.23 -7.30
N GLU A 99 -22.46 6.37 -6.67
CA GLU A 99 -23.73 7.08 -6.59
C GLU A 99 -23.30 8.49 -6.20
N ALA A 100 -23.57 9.47 -7.07
CA ALA A 100 -23.27 10.86 -6.78
C ALA A 100 -24.00 11.27 -5.48
N GLY A 101 -23.24 11.50 -4.40
CA GLY A 101 -23.78 11.89 -3.09
C GLY A 101 -23.77 10.82 -1.99
N ALA A 102 -23.27 9.61 -2.26
CA ALA A 102 -23.09 8.58 -1.22
C ALA A 102 -21.74 8.73 -0.48
N ASP A 103 -21.75 8.51 0.84
CA ASP A 103 -20.57 8.45 1.72
C ASP A 103 -19.74 7.18 1.46
N GLN A 104 -19.12 7.09 0.29
CA GLN A 104 -18.19 6.01 -0.06
C GLN A 104 -16.80 6.37 0.46
N LEU A 105 -16.23 5.50 1.31
CA LEU A 105 -14.97 5.77 1.99
C LEU A 105 -14.18 4.47 2.20
N VAL A 106 -12.91 4.48 1.83
CA VAL A 106 -11.91 3.57 2.40
C VAL A 106 -10.97 4.40 3.26
N LYS A 107 -10.94 4.12 4.56
CA LYS A 107 -10.09 4.80 5.52
C LYS A 107 -9.12 3.82 6.15
N VAL A 108 -7.83 4.15 6.08
CA VAL A 108 -6.76 3.46 6.80
C VAL A 108 -6.48 4.24 8.09
N ALA A 109 -6.58 3.57 9.23
CA ALA A 109 -6.43 4.17 10.56
C ALA A 109 -5.37 3.42 11.38
N LEU A 110 -5.07 3.94 12.58
CA LEU A 110 -4.10 3.33 13.50
C LEU A 110 -4.49 1.90 13.91
N ASP A 111 -5.79 1.60 13.88
CA ASP A 111 -6.36 0.35 14.41
C ASP A 111 -7.00 -0.53 13.33
N GLY A 112 -7.03 -0.10 12.06
CA GLY A 112 -7.59 -0.92 11.00
C GLY A 112 -7.93 -0.24 9.68
N ILE A 113 -8.58 -1.01 8.81
CA ILE A 113 -9.20 -0.57 7.56
C ILE A 113 -10.71 -0.45 7.80
N TYR A 114 -11.26 0.71 7.47
CA TYR A 114 -12.68 1.00 7.51
C TYR A 114 -13.20 1.24 6.10
N VAL A 115 -14.34 0.63 5.77
CA VAL A 115 -14.96 0.68 4.45
C VAL A 115 -16.44 1.05 4.60
N SER A 116 -16.85 2.06 3.87
CA SER A 116 -18.26 2.43 3.62
C SER A 116 -18.48 2.41 2.12
N MET A 117 -19.38 1.56 1.62
CA MET A 117 -19.67 1.44 0.19
C MET A 117 -21.14 1.09 -0.07
N ILE A 118 -21.64 1.53 -1.22
CA ILE A 118 -22.99 1.25 -1.70
C ILE A 118 -22.88 0.67 -3.12
N TRP A 119 -23.59 -0.43 -3.35
CA TRP A 119 -23.68 -1.19 -4.60
C TRP A 119 -25.14 -1.20 -5.10
N SER A 120 -25.74 -0.02 -5.26
CA SER A 120 -27.18 0.16 -5.52
C SER A 120 -27.64 -0.17 -6.95
N TYR A 121 -26.73 -0.21 -7.93
CA TYR A 121 -27.09 -0.48 -9.33
C TYR A 121 -27.35 -1.94 -9.67
N PHE A 122 -27.05 -2.85 -8.76
CA PHE A 122 -27.25 -4.28 -8.99
C PHE A 122 -28.69 -4.68 -8.65
N THR A 123 -29.40 -5.24 -9.63
CA THR A 123 -30.70 -5.88 -9.41
C THR A 123 -30.57 -7.24 -8.74
N VAL A 124 -29.41 -7.89 -8.90
CA VAL A 124 -28.96 -9.07 -8.15
C VAL A 124 -27.61 -8.73 -7.56
N TYR A 125 -27.54 -8.61 -6.22
CA TYR A 125 -26.34 -8.14 -5.54
C TYR A 125 -25.17 -9.11 -5.73
N PRO A 126 -24.04 -8.67 -6.31
CA PRO A 126 -22.89 -9.51 -6.57
C PRO A 126 -22.11 -9.82 -5.29
N ASN A 127 -21.21 -10.81 -5.37
CA ASN A 127 -20.15 -10.92 -4.38
C ASN A 127 -19.06 -9.92 -4.72
N ILE A 128 -18.70 -9.10 -3.73
CA ILE A 128 -17.64 -8.11 -3.83
C ILE A 128 -16.48 -8.57 -2.96
N GLY A 129 -15.29 -8.63 -3.54
CA GLY A 129 -14.03 -8.85 -2.82
C GLY A 129 -13.24 -7.54 -2.74
N LEU A 130 -12.67 -7.29 -1.57
CA LEU A 130 -11.60 -6.33 -1.34
C LEU A 130 -10.34 -7.10 -0.99
N ARG A 131 -9.25 -6.83 -1.69
CA ARG A 131 -7.90 -7.29 -1.34
C ARG A 131 -7.06 -6.09 -0.96
N TRP A 132 -6.20 -6.22 0.05
CA TRP A 132 -5.23 -5.21 0.41
C TRP A 132 -3.82 -5.77 0.59
N GLN A 133 -2.85 -4.89 0.40
CA GLN A 133 -1.47 -5.06 0.83
C GLN A 133 -1.09 -3.88 1.72
N ALA A 134 -0.68 -4.15 2.95
CA ALA A 134 -0.24 -3.14 3.91
C ALA A 134 1.29 -3.09 3.95
N PHE A 135 1.84 -1.88 3.98
CA PHE A 135 3.27 -1.64 3.94
C PHE A 135 3.70 -0.79 5.12
N ARG A 136 4.84 -1.14 5.72
CA ARG A 136 5.54 -0.27 6.65
C ARG A 136 6.17 0.88 5.88
N MET A 137 5.77 2.10 6.21
CA MET A 137 6.52 3.29 5.82
C MET A 137 7.61 3.54 6.86
N PRO A 138 8.85 3.86 6.46
CA PRO A 138 9.84 4.42 7.37
C PRO A 138 9.27 5.67 8.04
N ALA A 139 9.50 5.84 9.33
CA ALA A 139 9.20 7.09 10.00
C ALA A 139 10.06 8.20 9.36
N ILE A 140 9.42 9.32 9.00
CA ILE A 140 10.10 10.54 8.55
C ILE A 140 10.70 11.25 9.77
#